data_AF-A0A0T5NZ62-F1
#
_entry.id   AF-A0A0T5NZ62-F1
#
_cell.length_a   1.000
_cell.length_b   1.000
_cell.length_c   1.000
_cell.angle_alpha   90.00
_cell.angle_beta   90.00
_cell.angle_gamma   90.00
#
_symmetry.space_group_name_H-M   'P 1'
#
loop_
_entity.id
_entity.type
_entity.pdbx_description
1 polymer ?
#
loop_
_entity_poly.entity_id
_entity_poly.type
_entity_poly.pdbx_seq_one_letter_code
_entity_poly.pdbx_strand_id
1 'polypeptide(L)'
;MTAVSLIRYAVVFLAVAIGVALIVGVLNAQVDSALGSSAQLMVPAMIGAVVEGQQFARREKRRPKGAEAWNFTWAATGIAVVLNLALAYGGGAWLPEFAKLAVAPMGSRQFLILLGLYAGGYLICNRVFLGIAAGNQLSLMRSKGEIE
;
A
#
# COMPACT_ATOMS: atom_id res chain seq x y z
N MET A 1 -11.93 12.28 -3.81
CA MET A 1 -10.49 12.37 -3.44
C MET A 1 -9.72 12.93 -4.63
N THR A 2 -8.69 13.73 -4.39
CA THR A 2 -8.01 14.55 -5.43
C THR A 2 -6.75 13.88 -5.98
N ALA A 3 -6.24 14.32 -7.14
CA ALA A 3 -4.98 13.81 -7.70
C ALA A 3 -3.81 13.86 -6.70
N VAL A 4 -3.79 14.87 -5.82
CA VAL A 4 -2.80 15.01 -4.74
C VAL A 4 -2.81 13.83 -3.77
N SER A 5 -3.98 13.25 -3.47
CA SER A 5 -4.07 12.06 -2.61
C SER A 5 -3.49 10.80 -3.26
N LEU A 6 -3.59 10.68 -4.59
CA LEU A 6 -3.02 9.55 -5.32
C LEU A 6 -1.50 9.66 -5.45
N ILE A 7 -0.99 10.88 -5.68
CA ILE A 7 0.45 11.14 -5.72
C ILE A 7 1.09 10.87 -4.35
N ARG A 8 0.48 11.37 -3.26
CA ARG A 8 0.99 11.14 -1.91
C ARG A 8 0.92 9.65 -1.54
N TYR A 9 -0.16 8.96 -1.89
CA TYR A 9 -0.23 7.51 -1.75
C TYR A 9 0.92 6.81 -2.48
N ALA A 10 1.18 7.16 -3.75
CA ALA A 10 2.27 6.57 -4.54
C ALA A 10 3.66 6.82 -3.92
N VAL A 11 3.91 8.03 -3.43
CA VAL A 11 5.18 8.38 -2.78
C VAL A 11 5.36 7.62 -1.47
N VAL A 12 4.32 7.58 -0.62
CA VAL A 12 4.35 6.81 0.64
C VAL A 12 4.56 5.32 0.34
N PHE A 13 3.86 4.80 -0.66
CA PHE A 13 4.01 3.42 -1.09
C PHE A 13 5.47 3.12 -1.49
N LEU A 14 6.08 3.94 -2.34
CA LEU A 14 7.48 3.75 -2.76
C LEU A 14 8.44 3.85 -1.58
N ALA A 15 8.28 4.85 -0.72
CA ALA A 15 9.14 5.03 0.46
C ALA A 15 9.08 3.82 1.39
N VAL A 16 7.88 3.29 1.63
CA VAL A 16 7.69 2.10 2.47
C VAL A 16 8.22 0.85 1.78
N ALA A 17 7.96 0.67 0.48
CA ALA A 17 8.44 -0.49 -0.26
C ALA A 17 9.98 -0.56 -0.28
N ILE A 18 10.65 0.57 -0.50
CA ILE A 18 12.11 0.67 -0.44
C ILE A 18 12.61 0.43 0.98
N GLY A 19 11.99 1.08 1.98
CA GLY A 19 12.37 0.91 3.39
C GLY A 19 12.25 -0.55 3.85
N VAL A 20 11.15 -1.22 3.52
CA VAL A 20 10.93 -2.64 3.83
C VAL A 20 11.95 -3.52 3.10
N ALA A 21 12.22 -3.28 1.82
CA ALA A 21 13.22 -4.04 1.07
C ALA A 21 14.62 -3.92 1.68
N LEU A 22 15.02 -2.72 2.13
CA LEU A 22 16.30 -2.51 2.81
C LEU A 22 16.36 -3.25 4.16
N ILE A 23 15.31 -3.13 4.97
CA ILE A 23 15.21 -3.81 6.28
C ILE A 23 15.29 -5.33 6.09
N VAL A 24 14.56 -5.88 5.12
CA VAL A 24 14.58 -7.31 4.79
C VAL A 24 15.96 -7.74 4.29
N GLY A 25 16.59 -6.95 3.42
CA GLY A 25 17.94 -7.25 2.94
C GLY A 25 18.96 -7.36 4.08
N VAL A 26 18.89 -6.45 5.06
CA VAL A 26 19.74 -6.49 6.25
C VAL A 26 19.40 -7.68 7.17
N LEU A 27 18.11 -7.98 7.35
CA LEU A 27 17.67 -9.09 8.20
C LEU A 27 18.02 -10.46 7.61
N ASN A 28 17.82 -10.67 6.30
CA ASN A 28 18.19 -11.91 5.61
C ASN A 28 19.71 -12.13 5.63
N ALA A 29 20.52 -11.07 5.74
CA ALA A 29 21.97 -11.20 5.91
C ALA A 29 22.38 -11.69 7.32
N GLN A 30 21.49 -11.56 8.31
CA GLN A 30 21.76 -11.91 9.71
C GLN A 30 20.97 -13.12 10.22
N VAL A 31 19.87 -13.46 9.56
CA VAL A 31 18.94 -14.52 9.98
C VAL A 31 18.62 -15.38 8.75
N ASP A 32 18.91 -16.68 8.83
CA ASP A 32 18.69 -17.67 7.76
C ASP A 32 17.19 -17.99 7.53
N SER A 33 16.31 -17.07 7.89
CA SER A 33 14.86 -17.19 7.78
C SER A 33 14.38 -16.35 6.61
N ALA A 34 13.80 -17.00 5.60
CA ALA A 34 13.12 -16.34 4.50
C ALA A 34 11.92 -15.53 5.04
N LEU A 35 12.15 -14.26 5.38
CA LEU A 35 11.10 -13.35 5.83
C LEU A 35 10.02 -13.25 4.74
N GLY A 36 8.76 -13.49 5.14
CA GLY A 36 7.65 -13.73 4.23
C GLY A 36 7.43 -12.61 3.20
N SER A 37 7.60 -12.97 1.93
CA SER A 37 7.37 -12.15 0.72
C SER A 37 6.00 -11.45 0.72
N SER A 38 4.98 -12.09 1.29
CA SER A 38 3.61 -11.59 1.35
C SER A 38 3.46 -10.28 2.14
N ALA A 39 4.23 -10.09 3.22
CA ALA A 39 4.16 -8.87 4.03
C ALA A 39 4.79 -7.67 3.30
N GLN A 40 5.88 -7.91 2.57
CA GLN A 40 6.59 -6.88 1.80
C GLN A 40 5.71 -6.31 0.69
N LEU A 41 4.84 -7.15 0.12
CA LEU A 41 3.86 -6.75 -0.89
C LEU A 41 2.75 -5.87 -0.28
N MET A 42 2.18 -6.26 0.85
CA MET A 42 0.97 -5.63 1.41
C MET A 42 1.24 -4.39 2.27
N VAL A 43 2.33 -4.36 3.04
CA VAL A 43 2.64 -3.26 3.98
C VAL A 43 2.69 -1.88 3.32
N PRO A 44 3.31 -1.69 2.14
CA PRO A 44 3.30 -0.40 1.45
C PRO A 44 1.89 0.13 1.14
N ALA A 45 0.99 -0.76 0.70
CA ALA A 45 -0.40 -0.40 0.42
C ALA A 45 -1.16 -0.03 1.70
N MET A 46 -0.97 -0.82 2.77
CA MET A 46 -1.59 -0.57 4.07
C MET A 46 -1.18 0.80 4.62
N ILE A 47 0.12 1.10 4.66
CA ILE A 47 0.62 2.37 5.19
C ILE A 47 0.15 3.54 4.32
N GLY A 48 0.22 3.40 2.99
CA GLY A 48 -0.31 4.40 2.07
C GLY A 48 -1.78 4.73 2.34
N ALA A 49 -2.63 3.70 2.50
CA ALA A 49 -4.05 3.87 2.79
C ALA A 49 -4.32 4.48 4.18
N VAL A 50 -3.51 4.13 5.19
CA VAL A 50 -3.60 4.75 6.53
C VAL A 50 -3.29 6.24 6.46
N VAL A 51 -2.18 6.61 5.82
CA VAL A 51 -1.76 8.02 5.71
C VAL A 51 -2.84 8.83 4.98
N GLU A 52 -3.39 8.31 3.89
CA GLU A 52 -4.47 8.99 3.17
C GLU A 52 -5.75 9.08 4.00
N GLY A 53 -6.12 8.04 4.75
CA GLY A 53 -7.30 8.07 5.61
C GLY A 53 -7.19 9.11 6.72
N GLN A 54 -6.03 9.20 7.37
CA GLN A 54 -5.75 10.23 8.38
C GLN A 54 -5.78 11.64 7.77
N GLN A 55 -5.15 11.82 6.62
CA GLN A 55 -5.06 13.12 5.95
C GLN A 55 -6.42 13.59 5.44
N PHE A 56 -7.26 12.67 4.95
CA PHE A 56 -8.64 12.96 4.57
C PHE A 56 -9.44 13.44 5.78
N ALA A 57 -9.40 12.71 6.89
CA ALA A 57 -10.08 13.08 8.13
C ALA A 57 -9.63 14.46 8.65
N ARG A 58 -8.33 14.78 8.57
CA ARG A 58 -7.81 16.09 8.99
C ARG A 58 -8.30 17.24 8.10
N ARG A 59 -8.37 17.03 6.78
CA ARG A 59 -8.79 18.07 5.82
C ARG A 59 -10.30 18.29 5.82
N GLU A 60 -11.05 17.20 5.77
CA GLU A 60 -12.49 17.22 5.51
C GLU A 60 -13.31 17.13 6.81
N LYS A 61 -12.67 16.81 7.95
CA LYS A 61 -13.33 16.67 9.27
C LYS A 61 -14.51 15.69 9.28
N ARG A 62 -14.53 14.76 8.32
CA ARG A 62 -15.58 13.75 8.14
C ARG A 62 -14.98 12.44 7.64
N ARG A 63 -15.78 11.37 7.67
CA ARG A 63 -15.43 10.11 6.99
C ARG A 63 -15.62 10.25 5.48
N PRO A 64 -14.78 9.57 4.66
CA PRO A 64 -15.00 9.51 3.22
C PRO A 64 -16.35 8.84 2.93
N LYS A 65 -17.13 9.43 2.00
CA LYS A 65 -18.41 8.83 1.58
C LYS A 65 -18.15 7.51 0.85
N GLY A 66 -19.13 6.61 0.85
CA GLY A 66 -18.99 5.27 0.24
C GLY A 66 -18.43 5.29 -1.18
N ALA A 67 -18.98 6.13 -2.06
CA ALA A 67 -18.50 6.28 -3.43
C ALA A 67 -17.09 6.89 -3.52
N GLU A 68 -16.75 7.87 -2.68
CA GLU A 68 -15.40 8.48 -2.64
C GLU A 68 -14.34 7.48 -2.18
N ALA A 69 -14.66 6.69 -1.16
CA ALA A 69 -13.80 5.65 -0.63
C ALA A 69 -13.54 4.55 -1.67
N TRP A 70 -14.57 4.14 -2.41
CA TRP A 70 -14.45 3.14 -3.46
C TRP A 70 -13.64 3.64 -4.67
N ASN A 71 -13.88 4.88 -5.12
CA ASN A 71 -13.09 5.46 -6.21
C ASN A 71 -11.60 5.55 -5.86
N PHE A 72 -11.28 5.97 -4.63
CA PHE A 72 -9.90 5.97 -4.17
C PHE A 72 -9.34 4.56 -4.06
N THR A 73 -10.09 3.61 -3.51
CA THR A 73 -9.63 2.23 -3.35
C THR A 73 -9.24 1.62 -4.70
N TRP A 74 -10.07 1.80 -5.73
CA TRP A 74 -9.77 1.32 -7.08
C TRP A 74 -8.53 1.99 -7.68
N ALA A 75 -8.45 3.32 -7.59
CA ALA A 75 -7.29 4.06 -8.10
C ALA A 75 -5.99 3.69 -7.37
N ALA A 76 -6.01 3.64 -6.03
CA ALA A 76 -4.87 3.26 -5.20
C ALA A 76 -4.44 1.81 -5.43
N THR A 77 -5.39 0.91 -5.69
CA THR A 77 -5.11 -0.48 -6.06
C THR A 77 -4.41 -0.56 -7.41
N GLY A 78 -4.89 0.17 -8.42
CA GLY A 78 -4.23 0.26 -9.72
C GLY A 78 -2.79 0.78 -9.59
N ILE A 79 -2.60 1.84 -8.81
CA ILE A 79 -1.26 2.39 -8.52
C ILE A 79 -0.37 1.37 -7.82
N ALA A 80 -0.88 0.71 -6.78
CA ALA A 80 -0.12 -0.30 -6.03
C ALA A 80 0.33 -1.45 -6.92
N VAL A 81 -0.56 -1.92 -7.82
CA VAL A 81 -0.24 -2.97 -8.79
C VAL A 81 0.85 -2.51 -9.76
N VAL A 82 0.68 -1.34 -10.38
CA VAL A 82 1.64 -0.80 -11.34
C VAL A 82 3.00 -0.57 -10.70
N LEU A 83 3.05 0.03 -9.50
CA LEU A 83 4.30 0.27 -8.78
C LEU A 83 4.96 -1.03 -8.33
N ASN A 84 4.20 -2.02 -7.85
CA ASN A 84 4.79 -3.32 -7.50
C ASN A 84 5.35 -4.04 -8.71
N LEU A 85 4.66 -4.02 -9.85
CA LEU A 85 5.19 -4.60 -11.08
C LEU A 85 6.45 -3.87 -11.54
N ALA A 86 6.46 -2.53 -11.48
CA ALA A 86 7.63 -1.73 -11.80
C ALA A 86 8.82 -2.05 -10.88
N LEU A 87 8.59 -2.23 -9.58
CA LEU A 87 9.63 -2.64 -8.63
C LEU A 87 10.09 -4.08 -8.88
N ALA A 88 9.17 -5.03 -9.04
CA ALA A 88 9.49 -6.45 -9.20
C ALA A 88 10.27 -6.73 -10.49
N TYR A 89 9.88 -6.11 -11.62
CA TYR A 89 10.50 -6.35 -12.92
C TYR A 89 11.55 -5.30 -13.32
N GLY A 90 11.49 -4.07 -12.77
CA GLY A 90 12.45 -3.00 -13.06
C GLY A 90 13.44 -2.71 -11.93
N GLY A 91 13.06 -2.96 -10.68
CA GLY A 91 13.90 -2.73 -9.49
C GLY A 91 14.85 -3.87 -9.17
N GLY A 92 14.66 -5.06 -9.75
CA GLY A 92 15.49 -6.24 -9.49
C GLY A 92 16.98 -6.07 -9.83
N ALA A 93 17.32 -5.18 -10.75
CA ALA A 93 18.71 -4.85 -11.08
C ALA A 93 19.42 -4.02 -9.98
N TRP A 94 18.65 -3.33 -9.13
CA TRP A 94 19.16 -2.44 -8.08
C TRP A 94 19.07 -3.09 -6.70
N LEU A 95 17.99 -3.84 -6.43
CA LEU A 95 17.73 -4.51 -5.16
C LEU A 95 17.23 -5.95 -5.43
N PRO A 96 18.01 -7.00 -5.09
CA PRO A 96 17.65 -8.40 -5.35
C PRO A 96 16.35 -8.82 -4.66
N GLU A 97 15.99 -8.18 -3.54
CA GLU A 97 14.73 -8.42 -2.83
C GLU A 97 13.51 -8.14 -3.69
N PHE A 98 13.57 -7.19 -4.63
CA PHE A 98 12.47 -6.95 -5.56
C PHE A 98 12.38 -8.03 -6.64
N ALA A 99 13.50 -8.60 -7.08
CA ALA A 99 13.49 -9.72 -8.00
C ALA A 99 12.81 -10.97 -7.40
N LYS A 100 12.90 -11.16 -6.07
CA LYS A 100 12.20 -12.23 -5.35
C LYS A 100 10.67 -12.06 -5.37
N LEU A 101 10.16 -10.86 -5.63
CA LEU A 101 8.73 -10.60 -5.79
C LEU A 101 8.22 -11.07 -7.16
N ALA A 102 9.10 -11.26 -8.14
CA ALA A 102 8.75 -11.82 -9.44
C ALA A 102 8.67 -13.35 -9.36
N VAL A 103 7.58 -13.85 -8.75
CA VAL A 103 7.36 -15.30 -8.52
C VAL A 103 7.04 -16.07 -9.80
N ALA A 104 6.60 -15.39 -10.87
CA ALA A 104 6.19 -16.03 -12.12
C ALA A 104 6.63 -15.25 -13.36
N PRO A 105 6.88 -15.93 -14.50
CA PRO A 105 7.14 -15.29 -15.79
C PRO A 105 5.99 -14.36 -16.17
N MET A 106 6.34 -13.15 -16.62
CA MET A 106 5.37 -12.12 -16.99
C MET A 106 4.43 -12.65 -18.08
N GLY A 107 3.11 -12.50 -17.88
CA GLY A 107 2.09 -12.96 -18.82
C GLY A 107 1.72 -14.44 -18.74
N SER A 108 2.37 -15.23 -17.87
CA SER A 108 1.94 -16.61 -17.62
C SER A 108 0.58 -16.68 -16.91
N ARG A 109 -0.13 -17.81 -17.04
CA ARG A 109 -1.41 -18.03 -16.32
C ARG A 109 -1.23 -17.92 -14.81
N GLN A 110 -0.12 -18.42 -14.27
CA GLN A 110 0.22 -18.32 -12.85
C GLN A 110 0.49 -16.87 -12.42
N PHE A 111 1.16 -16.08 -13.27
CA PHE A 111 1.33 -14.65 -13.05
C PHE A 111 -0.03 -13.93 -12.98
N LEU A 112 -0.95 -14.19 -13.92
CA LEU A 112 -2.26 -13.55 -13.92
C LEU A 112 -3.10 -13.91 -12.68
N ILE A 113 -3.02 -15.17 -12.23
CA ILE A 113 -3.70 -15.61 -11.00
C ILE A 113 -3.13 -14.89 -9.77
N LEU A 114 -1.81 -14.86 -9.62
CA LEU A 114 -1.16 -14.18 -8.49
C LEU A 114 -1.37 -12.68 -8.52
N LEU A 115 -1.32 -12.06 -9.71
CA LEU A 115 -1.61 -10.66 -9.91
C LEU A 115 -3.04 -10.33 -9.47
N GLY A 116 -4.02 -11.13 -9.87
CA GLY A 116 -5.41 -10.98 -9.45
C GLY A 116 -5.57 -11.13 -7.93
N LEU A 117 -4.90 -12.13 -7.33
CA LEU A 117 -4.92 -12.35 -5.89
C LEU A 117 -4.33 -11.17 -5.12
N TYR A 118 -3.17 -10.66 -5.53
CA TYR A 118 -2.53 -9.52 -4.90
C TYR A 118 -3.29 -8.22 -5.15
N ALA A 119 -3.84 -8.00 -6.34
CA ALA A 119 -4.70 -6.87 -6.62
C ALA A 119 -5.95 -6.88 -5.72
N GLY A 120 -6.56 -8.06 -5.53
CA GLY A 120 -7.64 -8.25 -4.55
C GLY A 120 -7.19 -7.94 -3.12
N GLY A 121 -6.01 -8.42 -2.72
CA GLY A 121 -5.39 -8.11 -1.43
C GLY A 121 -5.20 -6.60 -1.22
N TYR A 122 -4.66 -5.89 -2.21
CA TYR A 122 -4.51 -4.43 -2.17
C TYR A 122 -5.84 -3.72 -2.10
N LEU A 123 -6.85 -4.17 -2.83
CA LEU A 123 -8.18 -3.60 -2.79
C LEU A 123 -8.79 -3.70 -1.40
N ILE A 124 -8.69 -4.88 -0.77
CA ILE A 124 -9.16 -5.09 0.61
C ILE A 124 -8.37 -4.22 1.58
N CYS A 125 -7.04 -4.23 1.49
CA CYS A 125 -6.18 -3.43 2.37
C CYS A 125 -6.50 -1.94 2.25
N ASN A 126 -6.50 -1.41 1.03
CA ASN A 126 -6.79 0.00 0.78
C ASN A 126 -8.16 0.39 1.33
N ARG A 127 -9.18 -0.44 1.14
CA ARG A 127 -10.54 -0.13 1.60
C ARG A 127 -10.67 -0.15 3.11
N VAL A 128 -10.09 -1.15 3.76
CA VAL A 128 -10.18 -1.38 5.20
C VAL A 128 -9.34 -0.34 5.94
N PHE A 129 -8.07 -0.19 5.56
CA PHE A 129 -7.13 0.70 6.24
C PHE A 129 -7.49 2.18 6.04
N LEU A 130 -8.01 2.59 4.88
CA LEU A 130 -8.55 3.95 4.69
C LEU A 130 -9.69 4.24 5.68
N GLY A 131 -10.62 3.29 5.85
CA GLY A 131 -11.76 3.44 6.74
C GLY A 131 -11.37 3.49 8.21
N ILE A 132 -10.50 2.57 8.65
CA ILE A 132 -9.98 2.51 10.02
C ILE A 132 -9.22 3.80 10.34
N ALA A 133 -8.32 4.23 9.46
CA ALA A 133 -7.48 5.39 9.68
C ALA A 133 -8.29 6.69 9.74
N ALA A 134 -9.26 6.87 8.84
CA ALA A 134 -10.17 8.02 8.90
C ALA A 134 -11.01 8.00 10.18
N GLY A 135 -11.53 6.84 10.58
CA GLY A 135 -12.31 6.68 11.81
C GLY A 135 -11.52 7.01 13.08
N ASN A 136 -10.32 6.43 13.22
CA ASN A 136 -9.45 6.66 14.36
C ASN A 136 -8.99 8.11 14.45
N GLN A 137 -8.64 8.71 13.31
CA GLN A 137 -8.21 10.11 13.29
C GLN A 137 -9.33 11.05 13.74
N LEU A 138 -10.58 10.83 13.30
CA LEU A 138 -11.71 11.64 13.76
C LEU A 138 -11.96 11.47 15.26
N SER A 139 -11.86 10.24 15.79
CA SER A 139 -12.00 10.01 17.23
C SER A 139 -10.92 10.74 18.04
N LEU A 140 -9.68 10.78 17.53
CA LEU A 140 -8.58 11.51 18.15
C LEU A 140 -8.76 13.03 18.05
N MET A 141 -9.29 13.53 16.93
CA MET A 141 -9.56 14.96 16.77
C MET A 141 -10.71 15.41 17.69
N ARG A 142 -11.74 14.57 17.88
CA ARG A 142 -12.81 14.82 18.85
C ARG A 142 -12.28 14.84 20.28
N SER A 143 -11.43 13.89 20.67
CA SER A 143 -10.86 13.89 22.03
C SER A 143 -9.97 15.10 22.31
N LYS A 144 -9.41 15.72 21.28
CA LYS A 144 -8.64 16.97 21.36
C LYS A 144 -9.48 18.24 21.25
N GLY A 145 -10.79 18.15 21.04
CA GLY A 145 -11.67 19.30 20.85
C GLY A 145 -11.49 20.02 19.50
N GLU A 146 -10.86 19.38 18.50
CA GLU A 146 -10.65 19.98 17.16
C GLU A 146 -11.91 19.92 16.27
N ILE A 147 -12.90 19.12 16.68
CA ILE A 147 -14.21 18.89 16.07
C ILE A 147 -15.22 18.50 17.15
N GLU A 148 -16.48 18.94 16.98
CA GLU A 148 -17.62 18.63 17.86
C GLU A 148 -18.06 17.14 17.82
#